data_AF-A0A3B0VPL9-F1
#
_entry.id   AF-A0A3B0VPL9-F1
#
_cell.length_a   1.000
_cell.length_b   1.000
_cell.length_c   1.000
_cell.angle_alpha   90.00
_cell.angle_beta   90.00
_cell.angle_gamma   90.00
#
_symmetry.space_group_name_H-M   'P 1'
#
loop_
_entity.id
_entity.type
_entity.pdbx_description
1 polymer ?
#
loop_
_entity_poly.entity_id
_entity_poly.type
_entity_poly.pdbx_seq_one_letter_code
_entity_poly.pdbx_strand_id
1 'polypeptide(L)'
;MIIFLTCLETPTLQKGATWLLKKHCESRGEVEENQTVKTYTLLPKYEHWETKLHILQIMPYFPIPSSAKNEVVLFLRHCLEQSQKFVRAWSYNGFYELAYQYPEYQDEAKQLFEIAL
;
A
#
# COMPACT_ATOMS: atom_id res chain seq x y z
N MET A 1 13.42 -15.70 3.09
CA MET A 1 12.85 -14.48 3.71
C MET A 1 11.43 -14.78 4.25
N ILE A 2 11.27 -15.75 5.16
CA ILE A 2 9.94 -16.25 5.61
C ILE A 2 9.44 -15.54 6.88
N ILE A 3 10.34 -14.94 7.66
CA ILE A 3 10.07 -14.38 8.99
C ILE A 3 9.22 -13.09 8.95
N PHE A 4 9.17 -12.38 7.82
CA PHE A 4 8.50 -11.07 7.73
C PHE A 4 6.97 -11.11 7.79
N LEU A 5 6.33 -12.15 7.21
CA LEU A 5 4.89 -12.18 7.04
C LEU A 5 4.14 -12.37 8.36
N THR A 6 4.68 -13.17 9.28
CA THR A 6 4.07 -13.40 10.61
C THR A 6 4.09 -12.11 11.45
N CYS A 7 5.12 -11.28 11.26
CA CYS A 7 5.20 -9.99 11.94
C CYS A 7 4.18 -8.97 11.41
N LEU A 8 3.79 -9.05 10.14
CA LEU A 8 2.73 -8.18 9.57
C LEU A 8 1.35 -8.48 10.15
N GLU A 9 1.11 -9.71 10.61
CA GLU A 9 -0.15 -10.10 11.26
C GLU A 9 -0.22 -9.68 12.73
N THR A 10 0.92 -9.35 13.34
CA THR A 10 1.01 -8.99 14.76
C THR A 10 0.99 -7.47 14.92
N PRO A 11 -0.09 -6.84 15.47
CA PRO A 11 -0.24 -5.38 15.50
C PRO A 11 0.97 -4.63 16.05
N THR A 12 1.56 -5.13 17.14
CA THR A 12 2.73 -4.51 17.80
C THR A 12 4.00 -4.55 16.94
N LEU A 13 4.10 -5.46 15.97
CA LEU A 13 5.25 -5.64 15.10
C LEU A 13 5.06 -5.02 13.71
N GLN A 14 3.83 -4.69 13.32
CA GLN A 14 3.49 -4.16 11.99
C GLN A 14 4.36 -2.98 11.55
N LYS A 15 4.62 -2.02 12.45
CA LYS A 15 5.42 -0.84 12.13
C LYS A 15 6.85 -1.20 11.74
N GLY A 16 7.51 -2.05 12.54
CA GLY A 16 8.88 -2.49 12.26
C GLY A 16 8.97 -3.40 11.03
N ALA A 17 8.00 -4.31 10.88
CA ALA A 17 7.94 -5.22 9.74
C ALA A 17 7.76 -4.47 8.41
N THR A 18 6.82 -3.51 8.35
CA THR A 18 6.60 -2.71 7.15
C THR A 18 7.74 -1.72 6.87
N TRP A 19 8.42 -1.22 7.90
CA TRP A 19 9.62 -0.39 7.70
C TRP A 19 10.76 -1.18 7.04
N LEU A 20 11.00 -2.41 7.48
CA LEU A 20 11.99 -3.30 6.87
C LEU A 20 11.59 -3.71 5.45
N LEU A 21 10.32 -4.02 5.21
CA LEU A 21 9.79 -4.28 3.87
C LEU A 21 10.04 -3.08 2.95
N LYS A 22 9.72 -1.88 3.42
CA LYS A 22 10.00 -0.64 2.69
C LYS A 22 11.47 -0.49 2.36
N LYS A 23 12.35 -0.71 3.33
CA LYS A 23 13.79 -0.60 3.10
C LYS A 23 14.29 -1.60 2.04
N HIS A 24 13.75 -2.82 2.05
CA HIS A 24 14.05 -3.85 1.06
C HIS A 24 13.60 -3.44 -0.35
N CYS A 25 12.35 -3.00 -0.52
CA CYS A 25 11.83 -2.52 -1.79
C CYS A 25 12.62 -1.32 -2.34
N GLU A 26 12.97 -0.34 -1.48
CA GLU A 26 13.78 0.83 -1.87
C GLU A 26 15.19 0.45 -2.33
N SER A 27 15.73 -0.68 -1.85
CA SER A 27 17.00 -1.24 -2.33
C SER A 27 16.89 -2.08 -3.60
N ARG A 28 15.72 -2.06 -4.27
CA ARG A 28 15.38 -2.92 -5.42
C ARG A 28 15.40 -4.41 -5.08
N GLY A 29 15.17 -4.75 -3.82
CA GLY A 29 14.96 -6.11 -3.40
C GLY A 29 13.62 -6.63 -3.93
N GLU A 30 13.64 -7.80 -4.55
CA GLU A 30 12.42 -8.45 -5.03
C GLU A 30 11.67 -9.10 -3.86
N VAL A 31 10.34 -9.13 -3.96
CA VAL A 31 9.46 -9.81 -3.02
C VAL A 31 8.65 -10.82 -3.81
N GLU A 32 8.64 -12.07 -3.33
CA GLU A 32 7.90 -13.16 -3.99
C GLU A 32 6.40 -12.82 -4.08
N GLU A 33 5.77 -13.22 -5.19
CA GLU A 33 4.36 -12.89 -5.48
C GLU A 33 3.40 -13.31 -4.35
N ASN A 34 3.61 -14.49 -3.76
CA ASN A 34 2.83 -14.98 -2.62
C ASN A 34 2.91 -14.04 -1.39
N GLN A 35 4.07 -13.43 -1.16
CA GLN A 35 4.29 -12.47 -0.07
C GLN A 35 3.66 -11.13 -0.38
N THR A 36 3.70 -10.71 -1.64
CA THR A 36 3.02 -9.52 -2.15
C THR A 36 1.51 -9.62 -1.97
N VAL A 37 0.92 -10.72 -2.46
CA VAL A 37 -0.51 -11.03 -2.25
C VAL A 37 -0.84 -11.01 -0.76
N LYS A 38 -0.06 -11.72 0.06
CA LYS A 38 -0.32 -11.78 1.51
C LYS A 38 -0.26 -10.40 2.16
N THR A 39 0.71 -9.56 1.80
CA THR A 39 0.84 -8.19 2.32
C THR A 39 -0.41 -7.36 2.00
N TYR A 40 -0.89 -7.41 0.75
CA TYR A 40 -2.09 -6.66 0.38
C TYR A 40 -3.38 -7.21 1.00
N THR A 41 -3.51 -8.53 1.18
CA THR A 41 -4.69 -9.11 1.88
C THR A 41 -4.77 -8.71 3.36
N LEU A 42 -3.65 -8.27 3.95
CA LEU A 42 -3.59 -7.80 5.34
C LEU A 42 -3.93 -6.32 5.50
N LEU A 43 -4.13 -5.56 4.42
CA LEU A 43 -4.44 -4.11 4.49
C LEU A 43 -5.55 -3.74 5.48
N PRO A 44 -6.69 -4.48 5.54
CA PRO A 44 -7.75 -4.15 6.50
C PRO A 44 -7.33 -4.28 7.97
N LYS A 45 -6.24 -4.99 8.25
CA LYS A 45 -5.72 -5.26 9.61
C LYS A 45 -4.60 -4.30 10.03
N TYR A 46 -4.18 -3.37 9.18
CA TYR A 46 -3.14 -2.40 9.51
C TYR A 46 -3.72 -1.24 10.32
N GLU A 47 -3.46 -1.25 11.63
CA GLU A 47 -4.03 -0.29 12.57
C GLU A 47 -3.26 1.03 12.59
N HIS A 48 -1.93 0.96 12.58
CA HIS A 48 -1.05 2.12 12.74
C HIS A 48 -0.89 2.91 11.44
N TRP A 49 -0.93 4.23 11.52
CA TRP A 49 -0.79 5.10 10.35
C TRP A 49 0.60 4.97 9.72
N GLU A 50 1.64 4.70 10.51
CA GLU A 50 3.01 4.45 10.01
C GLU A 50 3.05 3.20 9.12
N THR A 51 2.36 2.13 9.53
CA THR A 51 2.24 0.90 8.75
C THR A 51 1.59 1.20 7.39
N LYS A 52 0.48 1.95 7.39
CA LYS A 52 -0.22 2.35 6.16
C LYS A 52 0.68 3.19 5.26
N LEU A 53 1.38 4.16 5.85
CA LEU A 53 2.31 5.04 5.11
C LEU A 53 3.43 4.24 4.44
N HIS A 54 4.04 3.28 5.16
CA HIS A 54 5.08 2.45 4.59
C HIS A 54 4.57 1.64 3.39
N ILE A 55 3.35 1.09 3.48
CA ILE A 55 2.75 0.36 2.35
C ILE A 55 2.52 1.30 1.15
N LEU A 56 1.94 2.48 1.37
CA LEU A 56 1.72 3.43 0.28
C LEU A 56 3.03 3.84 -0.40
N GLN A 57 4.12 3.98 0.37
CA GLN A 57 5.44 4.36 -0.14
C GLN A 57 6.14 3.30 -0.97
N ILE A 58 5.76 2.01 -0.82
CA ILE A 58 6.38 0.92 -1.59
C ILE A 58 5.61 0.55 -2.85
N MET A 59 4.38 1.04 -3.03
CA MET A 59 3.54 0.70 -4.19
C MET A 59 4.25 0.85 -5.55
N PRO A 60 5.09 1.88 -5.80
CA PRO A 60 5.84 2.00 -7.06
C PRO A 60 6.82 0.83 -7.35
N TYR A 61 7.18 0.06 -6.32
CA TYR A 61 8.09 -1.08 -6.38
C TYR A 61 7.39 -2.41 -6.05
N PHE A 62 6.08 -2.37 -5.76
CA PHE A 62 5.34 -3.46 -5.15
C PHE A 62 4.04 -3.71 -5.92
N PRO A 63 4.11 -4.50 -7.02
CA PRO A 63 3.00 -4.69 -7.95
C PRO A 63 1.72 -5.15 -7.25
N ILE A 64 0.58 -4.58 -7.64
CA ILE A 64 -0.71 -4.92 -7.05
C ILE A 64 -1.20 -6.20 -7.72
N PRO A 65 -1.36 -7.33 -7.01
CA PRO A 65 -1.87 -8.54 -7.65
C PRO A 65 -3.38 -8.40 -7.89
N SER A 66 -3.87 -8.96 -9.00
CA SER A 66 -5.30 -8.88 -9.37
C SER A 66 -6.22 -9.45 -8.29
N SER A 67 -5.74 -10.44 -7.54
CA SER A 67 -6.43 -11.07 -6.42
C SER A 67 -6.62 -10.18 -5.21
N ALA A 68 -5.83 -9.10 -5.05
CA ALA A 68 -5.92 -8.16 -3.94
C ALA A 68 -6.33 -6.74 -4.37
N LYS A 69 -6.75 -6.57 -5.63
CA LYS A 69 -7.08 -5.27 -6.22
C LYS A 69 -8.19 -4.55 -5.45
N ASN A 70 -9.22 -5.28 -5.04
CA ASN A 70 -10.35 -4.70 -4.31
C ASN A 70 -9.94 -4.21 -2.92
N GLU A 71 -9.11 -4.97 -2.22
CA GLU A 71 -8.53 -4.61 -0.93
C GLU A 71 -7.69 -3.35 -1.04
N VAL A 72 -6.89 -3.22 -2.10
CA VAL A 72 -6.11 -2.02 -2.37
C VAL A 72 -7.00 -0.81 -2.63
N VAL A 73 -8.04 -0.94 -3.46
CA VAL A 73 -8.98 0.17 -3.73
C VAL A 73 -9.64 0.66 -2.43
N LEU A 74 -10.16 -0.26 -1.61
CA LEU A 74 -10.80 0.09 -0.34
C LEU A 74 -9.80 0.74 0.62
N PHE A 75 -8.58 0.23 0.69
CA PHE A 75 -7.51 0.79 1.49
C PHE A 75 -7.14 2.21 1.06
N LEU A 76 -6.99 2.48 -0.24
CA LEU A 76 -6.65 3.79 -0.76
C LEU A 76 -7.75 4.82 -0.47
N ARG A 77 -9.02 4.45 -0.67
CA ARG A 77 -10.17 5.31 -0.30
C ARG A 77 -10.17 5.63 1.19
N HIS A 78 -9.97 4.63 2.05
CA HIS A 78 -9.84 4.84 3.49
C HIS A 78 -8.65 5.74 3.86
N CYS A 79 -7.54 5.63 3.15
CA CYS A 79 -6.34 6.42 3.42
C CYS A 79 -6.50 7.90 3.03
N LEU A 80 -7.34 8.23 2.05
CA LEU A 80 -7.70 9.62 1.72
C LEU A 80 -8.46 10.33 2.85
N GLU A 81 -9.17 9.58 3.69
CA GLU A 81 -9.96 10.13 4.82
C GLU A 81 -9.12 10.30 6.10
N GLN A 82 -7.88 9.82 6.13
CA GLN A 82 -7.04 9.85 7.34
C GLN A 82 -6.62 11.27 7.72
N SER A 83 -6.52 11.58 9.01
CA SER A 83 -6.06 12.90 9.47
C SER A 83 -4.57 13.16 9.19
N GLN A 84 -3.77 12.10 9.04
CA GLN A 84 -2.34 12.17 8.75
C GLN A 84 -2.09 12.63 7.30
N LYS A 85 -1.56 13.86 7.17
CA LYS A 85 -1.31 14.51 5.86
C LYS A 85 -0.46 13.66 4.92
N PHE A 86 0.58 13.00 5.42
CA PHE A 86 1.43 12.14 4.61
C PHE A 86 0.72 10.88 4.12
N VAL A 87 -0.16 10.29 4.92
CA VAL A 87 -0.98 9.14 4.49
C VAL A 87 -1.91 9.57 3.36
N ARG A 88 -2.61 10.70 3.50
CA ARG A 88 -3.45 11.22 2.41
C ARG A 88 -2.64 11.53 1.15
N ALA A 89 -1.53 12.26 1.28
CA ALA A 89 -0.68 12.64 0.14
C ALA A 89 -0.19 11.40 -0.64
N TRP A 90 0.28 10.38 0.06
CA TRP A 90 0.74 9.13 -0.57
C TRP A 90 -0.40 8.26 -1.11
N SER A 91 -1.65 8.48 -0.67
CA SER A 91 -2.82 7.78 -1.22
C SER A 91 -3.11 8.20 -2.65
N TYR A 92 -2.89 9.48 -3.00
CA TYR A 92 -2.97 9.94 -4.39
C TYR A 92 -1.93 9.23 -5.27
N ASN A 93 -0.70 9.06 -4.78
CA ASN A 93 0.30 8.25 -5.48
C ASN A 93 -0.15 6.79 -5.61
N GLY A 94 -0.73 6.21 -4.56
CA GLY A 94 -1.28 4.85 -4.62
C GLY A 94 -2.39 4.68 -5.66
N PHE A 95 -3.26 5.68 -5.84
CA PHE A 95 -4.25 5.70 -6.92
C PHE A 95 -3.61 5.84 -8.30
N TYR A 96 -2.52 6.61 -8.43
CA TYR A 96 -1.75 6.66 -9.67
C TYR A 96 -1.16 5.28 -10.01
N GLU A 97 -0.51 4.60 -9.06
CA GLU A 97 0.03 3.25 -9.28
C GLU A 97 -1.07 2.24 -9.63
N LEU A 98 -2.21 2.32 -8.95
CA LEU A 98 -3.39 1.50 -9.25
C LEU A 98 -3.88 1.75 -10.69
N ALA A 99 -4.06 3.00 -11.09
CA ALA A 99 -4.55 3.38 -12.42
C ALA A 99 -3.53 3.10 -13.54
N TYR A 100 -2.24 3.15 -13.21
CA TYR A 100 -1.16 2.77 -14.12
C TYR A 100 -1.22 1.28 -14.43
N GLN A 101 -1.48 0.44 -13.42
CA GLN A 101 -1.57 -1.01 -13.59
C GLN A 101 -2.95 -1.49 -14.08
N TYR A 102 -4.02 -0.80 -13.69
CA TYR A 102 -5.43 -1.14 -13.97
C TYR A 102 -6.14 0.06 -14.60
N PRO A 103 -6.19 0.13 -15.95
CA PRO A 103 -6.70 1.28 -16.67
C PRO A 103 -8.14 1.69 -16.31
N GLU A 104 -8.96 0.77 -15.80
CA GLU A 104 -10.33 1.07 -15.36
C GLU A 104 -10.42 2.08 -14.19
N TYR A 105 -9.31 2.37 -13.50
CA TYR A 105 -9.25 3.37 -12.41
C TYR A 105 -8.67 4.72 -12.84
N GLN A 106 -8.31 4.92 -14.11
CA GLN A 106 -7.70 6.17 -14.60
C GLN A 106 -8.60 7.39 -14.39
N ASP A 107 -9.90 7.25 -14.66
CA ASP A 107 -10.85 8.34 -14.48
C ASP A 107 -10.99 8.75 -13.00
N GLU A 108 -11.05 7.77 -12.09
CA GLU A 108 -11.10 8.02 -10.64
C GLU A 108 -9.81 8.70 -10.16
N ALA A 109 -8.65 8.21 -10.57
CA ALA A 109 -7.36 8.82 -10.22
C ALA A 109 -7.28 10.27 -10.70
N LYS A 110 -7.71 10.57 -11.94
CA LYS A 110 -7.73 11.93 -12.48
C LYS A 110 -8.62 12.87 -11.66
N GLN A 111 -9.84 12.45 -11.32
CA GLN A 111 -10.75 13.23 -10.48
C GLN A 111 -10.15 13.51 -9.09
N LEU A 112 -9.48 12.53 -8.50
CA LEU A 112 -8.81 12.70 -7.21
C LEU A 112 -7.66 13.71 -7.28
N PHE A 113 -6.88 13.71 -8.37
CA PHE A 113 -5.80 14.69 -8.57
C PHE A 113 -6.33 16.12 -8.78
N GLU A 114 -7.47 16.28 -9.45
CA GLU A 114 -8.11 17.60 -9.62
C GLU A 114 -8.55 18.19 -8.27
N ILE A 115 -8.96 17.35 -7.30
CA ILE A 115 -9.35 17.77 -5.94
C ILE A 115 -8.12 18.14 -5.08
N ALA A 116 -6.95 17.57 -5.39
CA ALA A 116 -5.73 17.74 -4.60
C ALA A 116 -4.92 19.00 -4.94
N LEU A 117 -5.16 19.60 -6.11
CA LEU A 117 -4.52 20.80 -6.63
C LEU A 117 -5.21 22.09 -6.15
#